data_AF-A0A9D6VAC9-F1
#
_entry.id   AF-A0A9D6VAC9-F1
#
_cell.length_a   1.000
_cell.length_b   1.000
_cell.length_c   1.000
_cell.angle_alpha   90.00
_cell.angle_beta   90.00
_cell.angle_gamma   90.00
#
_symmetry.space_group_name_H-M   'P 1'
#
loop_
_entity.id
_entity.type
_entity.pdbx_description
1 polymer ?
#
loop_
_entity_poly.entity_id
_entity_poly.type
_entity_poly.pdbx_seq_one_letter_code
_entity_poly.pdbx_strand_id
1 'polypeptide(L)'
;MTPRKLSCDYIRGLVDGEGTFTFCTTGEWNKKSKVPAFQLRMHIRDKELIETIRNFLGLRNKVYIYHYPGKDGASRGPQAMLIVREFNNLKDIIIPLFYKKLFGYKGIQFTEWLEKIGSDPDVSDRFKSLYRLYRWGMYDKLPKFTEKFKD
;
A
#
# COMPACT_ATOMS: atom_id res chain seq x y z
N MET A 1 20.78 1.82 24.12
CA MET A 1 19.54 1.19 23.60
C MET A 1 19.92 0.30 22.44
N THR A 2 19.60 -0.99 22.49
CA THR A 2 19.70 -1.88 21.32
C THR A 2 18.71 -1.38 20.26
N PRO A 3 19.12 -1.18 19.00
CA PRO A 3 18.21 -0.76 17.94
C PRO A 3 17.09 -1.81 17.79
N ARG A 4 15.83 -1.39 17.95
CA ARG A 4 14.68 -2.28 17.77
C ARG A 4 14.58 -2.65 16.29
N LYS A 5 14.69 -3.94 15.98
CA LYS A 5 14.53 -4.44 14.61
C LYS A 5 13.04 -4.46 14.27
N LEU A 6 12.68 -3.83 13.15
CA LEU A 6 11.35 -3.92 12.58
C LEU A 6 11.12 -5.34 12.01
N SER A 7 9.91 -5.90 12.15
CA SER A 7 9.52 -7.18 11.56
C SER A 7 8.41 -7.01 10.53
N CYS A 8 8.25 -7.99 9.64
CA CYS A 8 7.15 -8.00 8.69
C CYS A 8 5.80 -8.11 9.41
N ASP A 9 5.72 -8.90 10.47
CA ASP A 9 4.51 -9.04 11.28
C ASP A 9 4.08 -7.74 11.97
N TYR A 10 5.03 -6.91 12.44
CA TYR A 10 4.73 -5.59 12.97
C TYR A 10 4.11 -4.68 11.88
N ILE A 11 4.69 -4.69 10.67
CA ILE A 11 4.17 -3.90 9.54
C ILE A 11 2.76 -4.37 9.17
N ARG A 12 2.51 -5.68 9.12
CA ARG A 12 1.19 -6.26 8.82
C ARG A 12 0.15 -5.82 9.84
N GLY A 13 0.46 -5.92 11.13
CA GLY A 13 -0.42 -5.47 12.20
C GLY A 13 -0.74 -3.97 12.13
N LEU A 14 0.27 -3.13 11.86
CA LEU A 14 0.07 -1.70 11.66
C LEU A 14 -0.82 -1.40 10.44
N VAL A 15 -0.62 -2.12 9.33
CA VAL A 15 -1.39 -1.94 8.09
C VAL A 15 -2.83 -2.45 8.21
N ASP A 16 -3.08 -3.48 9.02
CA ASP A 16 -4.45 -3.93 9.35
C ASP A 16 -5.27 -2.76 9.94
N GLY A 17 -4.66 -1.89 10.75
CA GLY A 17 -5.28 -0.69 11.31
C GLY A 17 -5.24 0.54 10.38
N GLU A 18 -4.05 0.96 9.96
CA GLU A 18 -3.79 2.29 9.36
C GLU A 18 -3.58 2.25 7.84
N GLY A 19 -3.43 1.07 7.26
CA GLY A 19 -3.16 0.90 5.84
C GLY A 19 -4.40 1.12 4.98
N THR A 20 -4.19 1.62 3.77
CA THR A 20 -5.25 1.84 2.78
C THR A 20 -4.85 1.31 1.41
N PHE A 21 -5.69 0.44 0.84
CA PHE A 21 -5.60 -0.03 -0.54
C PHE A 21 -6.62 0.75 -1.39
N THR A 22 -6.15 1.50 -2.38
CA THR A 22 -6.97 2.50 -3.07
C THR A 22 -6.51 2.73 -4.52
N PHE A 23 -7.11 3.69 -5.21
CA PHE A 23 -6.70 4.15 -6.53
C PHE A 23 -6.43 5.64 -6.49
N CYS A 24 -5.33 6.07 -7.10
CA CYS A 24 -5.12 7.47 -7.45
C CYS A 24 -5.75 7.71 -8.83
N THR A 25 -6.68 8.66 -8.91
CA THR A 25 -7.22 9.10 -10.19
C THR A 25 -6.27 10.14 -10.79
N THR A 26 -5.90 9.93 -12.05
CA THR A 26 -5.08 10.85 -12.83
C THR A 26 -5.75 11.10 -14.18
N GLY A 27 -5.44 12.22 -14.82
CA GLY A 27 -6.00 12.58 -16.13
C GLY A 27 -7.07 13.66 -16.06
N GLU A 28 -7.55 14.05 -17.23
CA GLU A 28 -8.56 15.09 -17.41
C GLU A 28 -9.97 14.56 -17.15
N TRP A 29 -10.94 15.48 -17.04
CA TRP A 29 -12.34 15.17 -16.76
C TRP A 29 -12.93 14.06 -17.64
N ASN A 30 -12.55 14.03 -18.92
CA ASN A 30 -13.05 13.11 -19.94
C ASN A 30 -12.20 11.83 -20.14
N LYS A 31 -11.02 11.74 -19.52
CA LYS A 31 -10.11 10.58 -19.65
C LYS A 31 -9.41 10.32 -18.33
N LYS A 32 -10.17 9.71 -17.42
CA LYS A 32 -9.68 9.31 -16.10
C LYS A 32 -8.90 8.00 -16.23
N SER A 33 -7.71 7.96 -15.67
CA SER A 33 -6.95 6.74 -15.45
C SER A 33 -6.82 6.50 -13.96
N LYS A 34 -7.14 5.28 -13.54
CA LYS A 34 -6.96 4.83 -12.16
C LYS A 34 -5.64 4.09 -12.03
N VAL A 35 -4.78 4.61 -11.16
CA VAL A 35 -3.51 3.99 -10.79
C VAL A 35 -3.71 3.32 -9.43
N PRO A 36 -3.56 2.00 -9.29
CA PRO A 36 -3.64 1.33 -8.00
C PRO A 36 -2.57 1.88 -7.06
N ALA A 37 -2.91 2.04 -5.79
CA ALA A 37 -2.02 2.60 -4.79
C ALA A 37 -2.21 1.94 -3.42
N PHE A 38 -1.10 1.76 -2.71
CA PHE A 38 -1.09 1.50 -1.28
C PHE A 38 -0.68 2.77 -0.55
N GLN A 39 -1.35 3.06 0.56
CA GLN A 39 -1.08 4.23 1.39
C GLN A 39 -0.94 3.80 2.86
N LEU A 40 0.07 4.33 3.53
CA LEU A 40 0.19 4.30 4.99
C LEU A 40 0.20 5.75 5.46
N ARG A 41 -0.79 6.12 6.27
CA ARG A 41 -1.03 7.50 6.71
C ARG A 41 -1.21 7.51 8.21
N MET A 42 -0.44 8.32 8.91
CA MET A 42 -0.52 8.48 10.37
C MET A 42 -0.34 9.96 10.72
N HIS A 43 -0.53 10.31 12.00
CA HIS A 43 -0.21 11.65 12.49
C HIS A 43 1.28 11.99 12.24
N ILE A 44 1.62 13.25 12.02
CA ILE A 44 2.99 13.70 11.70
C ILE A 44 4.05 13.26 12.72
N ARG A 45 3.65 13.07 13.99
CA ARG A 45 4.52 12.60 15.07
C ARG A 45 5.15 11.23 14.77
N ASP A 46 4.47 10.41 13.98
CA ASP A 46 4.88 9.05 13.62
C ASP A 46 5.58 9.01 12.25
N LYS A 47 6.00 10.17 11.72
CA LYS A 47 6.69 10.27 10.42
C LYS A 47 7.94 9.40 10.36
N GLU A 48 8.75 9.39 11.41
CA GLU A 48 9.98 8.61 11.47
C GLU A 48 9.70 7.10 11.38
N LEU A 49 8.60 6.64 11.99
CA LEU A 49 8.14 5.24 11.85
C LEU A 49 7.78 4.93 10.40
N ILE A 50 7.02 5.80 9.72
CA ILE A 50 6.68 5.61 8.30
C ILE A 50 7.94 5.58 7.42
N GLU A 51 8.90 6.47 7.68
CA GLU A 51 10.18 6.48 6.95
C GLU A 51 11.02 5.22 7.22
N THR A 52 10.98 4.72 8.45
CA THR A 52 11.64 3.47 8.84
C THR A 52 11.02 2.27 8.14
N ILE A 53 9.69 2.17 8.10
CA ILE A 53 8.96 1.13 7.34
C ILE A 53 9.28 1.22 5.86
N ARG A 54 9.26 2.43 5.27
CA ARG A 54 9.65 2.65 3.88
C ARG A 54 11.05 2.10 3.60
N ASN A 55 12.03 2.47 4.42
CA ASN A 55 13.42 2.07 4.26
C ASN A 55 13.58 0.55 4.43
N PHE A 56 12.93 -0.04 5.43
CA PHE A 56 12.92 -1.48 5.68
C PHE A 56 12.38 -2.25 4.46
N LEU A 57 11.33 -1.74 3.82
CA LEU A 57 10.76 -2.33 2.60
C LEU A 57 11.58 -2.06 1.33
N GLY A 58 12.69 -1.33 1.42
CA GLY A 58 13.53 -0.96 0.27
C GLY A 58 12.87 0.03 -0.69
N LEU A 59 11.86 0.77 -0.23
CA LEU A 59 11.11 1.72 -1.06
C LEU A 59 11.84 3.07 -1.13
N ARG A 60 11.78 3.74 -2.28
CA ARG A 60 12.37 5.08 -2.50
C ARG A 60 11.32 6.20 -2.53
N ASN A 61 10.07 5.87 -2.21
CA ASN A 61 8.95 6.79 -2.24
C ASN A 61 9.14 7.94 -1.23
N LYS A 62 8.71 9.15 -1.59
CA LYS A 62 8.68 10.27 -0.64
C LYS A 62 7.60 10.03 0.41
N VAL A 63 7.87 10.38 1.67
CA VAL A 63 6.85 10.53 2.70
C VAL A 63 6.38 11.97 2.67
N TYR A 64 5.10 12.17 2.36
CA TYR A 64 4.48 13.49 2.24
C TYR A 64 3.92 13.95 3.57
N ILE A 65 3.89 15.27 3.78
CA ILE A 65 3.17 15.88 4.89
C ILE A 65 1.88 16.47 4.31
N TYR A 66 0.75 15.96 4.77
CA TYR A 66 -0.58 16.39 4.37
C TYR A 66 -1.21 17.24 5.46
N HIS A 67 -1.63 18.45 5.09
CA HIS A 67 -2.42 19.33 5.94
C HIS A 67 -3.87 19.26 5.47
N TYR A 68 -4.80 18.96 6.36
CA TYR A 68 -6.22 18.91 6.02
C TYR A 68 -6.70 20.32 5.62
N PRO A 69 -7.25 20.51 4.41
CA PRO A 69 -7.62 21.84 3.91
C PRO A 69 -9.04 22.26 4.29
N GLY A 70 -9.84 21.38 4.89
CA GLY A 70 -11.26 21.65 5.14
C GLY A 70 -11.50 22.64 6.27
N LYS A 71 -12.65 23.31 6.21
CA LYS A 71 -13.11 24.31 7.19
C LYS A 71 -14.31 23.80 7.97
N ASP A 72 -14.24 22.55 8.44
CA ASP A 72 -15.32 21.91 9.22
C ASP A 72 -15.24 22.20 10.73
N GLY A 73 -14.38 23.14 11.13
CA GLY A 73 -14.20 23.56 12.53
C GLY A 73 -13.38 22.58 13.38
N ALA A 74 -13.02 21.41 12.87
CA ALA A 74 -12.20 20.45 13.60
C ALA A 74 -10.70 20.72 13.42
N SER A 75 -10.02 20.94 14.55
CA SER A 75 -8.56 21.08 14.59
C SER A 75 -7.90 19.71 14.43
N ARG A 76 -7.24 19.50 13.28
CA ARG A 76 -6.51 18.26 12.98
C ARG A 76 -5.04 18.57 12.78
N GLY A 77 -4.18 17.85 13.49
CA GLY A 77 -2.75 17.88 13.22
C GLY A 77 -2.43 17.35 11.81
N PRO A 78 -1.30 17.74 11.21
CA PRO A 78 -0.91 17.23 9.91
C PRO A 78 -0.61 15.73 9.97
N GLN A 79 -0.70 15.09 8.81
CA GLN A 79 -0.46 13.66 8.65
C GLN A 79 0.80 13.41 7.82
N ALA A 80 1.60 12.42 8.22
CA ALA A 80 2.64 11.86 7.39
C ALA A 80 2.05 10.73 6.54
N MET A 81 2.40 10.69 5.25
CA MET A 81 1.78 9.79 4.29
C MET A 81 2.81 9.18 3.33
N LEU A 82 2.94 7.86 3.37
CA LEU A 82 3.63 7.08 2.34
C LEU A 82 2.60 6.66 1.28
N ILE A 83 2.95 6.85 0.00
CA ILE A 83 2.15 6.40 -1.15
C ILE A 83 3.03 5.57 -2.05
N VAL A 84 2.61 4.34 -2.35
CA VAL A 84 3.27 3.43 -3.28
C VAL A 84 2.33 3.15 -4.43
N ARG A 85 2.76 3.51 -5.65
CA ARG A 85 1.94 3.41 -6.88
C ARG A 85 2.70 2.84 -8.07
N GLU A 86 4.01 2.69 -7.91
CA GLU A 86 4.90 2.17 -8.93
C GLU A 86 4.63 0.67 -9.13
N PHE A 87 4.38 0.27 -10.38
CA PHE A 87 4.01 -1.09 -10.73
C PHE A 87 4.92 -2.16 -10.11
N ASN A 88 6.25 -1.97 -10.17
CA ASN A 88 7.20 -2.94 -9.62
C ASN A 88 7.12 -3.01 -8.08
N ASN A 89 6.96 -1.88 -7.40
CA ASN A 89 6.84 -1.87 -5.94
C ASN A 89 5.52 -2.54 -5.50
N LEU A 90 4.43 -2.33 -6.23
CA LEU A 90 3.19 -3.06 -5.97
C LEU A 90 3.35 -4.57 -6.20
N LYS A 91 3.93 -4.95 -7.35
CA LYS A 91 4.13 -6.35 -7.76
C LYS A 91 5.05 -7.13 -6.82
N ASP A 92 6.17 -6.52 -6.45
CA ASP A 92 7.30 -7.20 -5.82
C ASP A 92 7.42 -6.95 -4.32
N ILE A 93 6.71 -5.96 -3.77
CA ILE A 93 6.82 -5.59 -2.36
C ILE A 93 5.45 -5.58 -1.69
N ILE A 94 4.54 -4.69 -2.11
CA ILE A 94 3.27 -4.48 -1.39
C ILE A 94 2.36 -5.71 -1.46
N ILE A 95 2.08 -6.23 -2.66
CA ILE A 95 1.16 -7.36 -2.81
C ILE A 95 1.71 -8.60 -2.10
N PRO A 96 2.96 -9.04 -2.32
CA PRO A 96 3.49 -10.21 -1.63
C PRO A 96 3.57 -10.08 -0.10
N LEU A 97 3.80 -8.87 0.43
CA LEU A 97 3.90 -8.65 1.87
C LEU A 97 2.58 -8.91 2.60
N PHE A 98 1.45 -8.56 1.97
CA PHE A 98 0.11 -8.61 2.56
C PHE A 98 -0.76 -9.78 2.06
N TYR A 99 -0.36 -10.45 0.97
CA TYR A 99 -1.12 -11.54 0.38
C TYR A 99 -1.37 -12.68 1.38
N LYS A 100 -2.64 -12.87 1.78
CA LYS A 100 -3.10 -13.85 2.80
C LYS A 100 -2.45 -13.68 4.18
N LYS A 101 -1.99 -12.48 4.52
CA LYS A 101 -1.30 -12.19 5.79
C LYS A 101 -1.95 -11.10 6.65
N LEU A 102 -3.09 -10.57 6.20
CA LEU A 102 -3.90 -9.60 6.95
C LEU A 102 -5.05 -10.33 7.64
N PHE A 103 -5.27 -10.06 8.92
CA PHE A 103 -6.24 -10.79 9.74
C PHE A 103 -7.60 -10.09 9.82
N GLY A 104 -7.60 -8.75 9.78
CA GLY A 104 -8.83 -7.97 9.93
C GLY A 104 -9.63 -7.82 8.64
N TYR A 105 -10.65 -6.95 8.69
CA TYR A 105 -11.43 -6.55 7.50
C TYR A 105 -10.54 -5.97 6.38
N LYS A 106 -9.31 -5.53 6.71
CA LYS A 106 -8.30 -5.10 5.73
C LYS A 106 -7.94 -6.19 4.72
N GLY A 107 -7.94 -7.47 5.11
CA GLY A 107 -7.69 -8.58 4.19
C GLY A 107 -8.77 -8.71 3.10
N ILE A 108 -10.03 -8.42 3.47
CA ILE A 108 -11.15 -8.34 2.53
C ILE A 108 -10.96 -7.14 1.60
N GLN A 109 -10.69 -5.95 2.16
CA GLN A 109 -10.44 -4.73 1.37
C GLN A 109 -9.26 -4.89 0.39
N PHE A 110 -8.20 -5.58 0.81
CA PHE A 110 -7.06 -5.90 -0.04
C PHE A 110 -7.45 -6.80 -1.22
N THR A 111 -8.23 -7.85 -0.96
CA THR A 111 -8.73 -8.76 -2.00
C THR A 111 -9.65 -8.03 -2.97
N GLU A 112 -10.61 -7.26 -2.47
CA GLU A 112 -11.50 -6.44 -3.30
C GLU A 112 -10.73 -5.42 -4.14
N TRP A 113 -9.67 -4.83 -3.60
CA TRP A 113 -8.79 -3.93 -4.33
C TRP A 113 -8.12 -4.65 -5.50
N LEU A 114 -7.57 -5.86 -5.30
CA LEU A 114 -6.99 -6.67 -6.37
C LEU A 114 -8.02 -7.04 -7.44
N GLU A 115 -9.24 -7.44 -7.05
CA GLU A 115 -10.32 -7.74 -7.99
C GLU A 115 -10.71 -6.49 -8.81
N LYS A 116 -10.82 -5.32 -8.17
CA LYS A 116 -11.06 -4.03 -8.86
C LYS A 116 -9.95 -3.63 -9.81
N ILE A 117 -8.68 -3.92 -9.50
CA ILE A 117 -7.57 -3.70 -10.45
C ILE A 117 -7.82 -4.46 -11.75
N GLY A 118 -8.40 -5.66 -11.69
CA GLY A 118 -8.69 -6.50 -12.84
C GLY A 118 -9.90 -6.05 -13.65
N SER A 119 -10.97 -5.63 -12.98
CA SER A 119 -12.27 -5.36 -13.61
C SER A 119 -12.50 -3.92 -14.03
N ASP A 120 -11.82 -2.94 -13.42
CA ASP A 120 -12.06 -1.53 -13.69
C ASP A 120 -11.54 -1.11 -15.09
N PRO A 121 -12.38 -0.52 -15.96
CA PRO A 121 -11.99 -0.12 -17.30
C PRO A 121 -10.95 1.02 -17.30
N ASP A 122 -10.90 1.85 -16.26
CA ASP A 122 -9.98 2.98 -16.17
C ASP A 122 -8.56 2.58 -15.71
N VAL A 123 -8.38 1.32 -15.34
CA VAL A 123 -7.07 0.75 -14.96
C VAL A 123 -6.38 0.19 -16.19
N SER A 124 -5.14 0.62 -16.43
CA SER A 124 -4.36 0.19 -17.59
C SER A 124 -4.03 -1.31 -17.58
N ASP A 125 -3.86 -1.90 -18.76
CA ASP A 125 -3.55 -3.33 -18.91
C ASP A 125 -2.26 -3.76 -18.21
N ARG A 126 -1.31 -2.82 -18.08
CA ARG A 126 -0.10 -3.03 -17.28
C ARG A 126 -0.47 -3.36 -15.84
N PHE A 127 -1.32 -2.56 -15.19
CA PHE A 127 -1.73 -2.81 -13.80
C PHE A 127 -2.67 -4.01 -13.69
N LYS A 128 -3.52 -4.30 -14.69
CA LYS A 128 -4.33 -5.53 -14.73
C LYS A 128 -3.49 -6.81 -14.67
N SER A 129 -2.21 -6.76 -15.02
CA SER A 129 -1.31 -7.90 -14.81
C SER A 129 -1.10 -8.26 -13.33
N LEU A 130 -1.21 -7.31 -12.40
CA LEU A 130 -1.15 -7.57 -10.96
C LEU A 130 -2.32 -8.47 -10.52
N TYR A 131 -3.52 -8.17 -11.01
CA TYR A 131 -4.70 -9.02 -10.80
C TYR A 131 -4.48 -10.42 -11.38
N ARG A 132 -3.95 -10.55 -12.61
CA ARG A 132 -3.65 -11.86 -13.21
C ARG A 132 -2.67 -12.69 -12.37
N LEU A 133 -1.59 -12.06 -11.86
CA LEU A 133 -0.63 -12.72 -10.98
C LEU A 133 -1.31 -13.23 -9.70
N TYR A 134 -2.14 -12.39 -9.09
CA TYR A 134 -2.95 -12.75 -7.92
C TYR A 134 -3.90 -13.91 -8.21
N ARG A 135 -4.72 -13.83 -9.26
CA ARG A 135 -5.72 -14.84 -9.63
C ARG A 135 -5.12 -16.19 -9.97
N TRP A 136 -3.93 -16.20 -10.58
CA TRP A 136 -3.23 -17.44 -10.92
C TRP A 136 -2.47 -18.04 -9.72
N GLY A 137 -2.53 -17.42 -8.54
CA GLY A 137 -1.84 -17.87 -7.33
C GLY A 137 -0.32 -17.78 -7.46
N MET A 138 0.20 -16.85 -8.27
CA MET A 138 1.64 -16.75 -8.53
C MET A 138 2.44 -16.40 -7.26
N TYR A 139 1.81 -15.69 -6.32
CA TYR A 139 2.41 -15.36 -5.03
C TYR A 139 2.53 -16.56 -4.07
N ASP A 140 1.72 -17.62 -4.25
CA ASP A 140 1.92 -18.90 -3.55
C ASP A 140 2.99 -19.75 -4.25
N LYS A 141 2.98 -19.77 -5.59
CA LYS A 141 3.78 -20.68 -6.41
C LYS A 141 5.24 -20.29 -6.56
N LEU A 142 5.56 -19.00 -6.42
CA LEU A 142 6.90 -18.48 -6.72
C LEU A 142 7.54 -17.87 -5.46
N PRO A 143 8.42 -18.61 -4.76
CA PRO A 143 9.06 -18.17 -3.52
C PRO A 143 9.75 -16.82 -3.61
N LYS A 144 10.29 -16.47 -4.79
CA LYS A 144 10.97 -15.18 -5.05
C LYS A 144 10.16 -13.95 -4.66
N PHE A 145 8.83 -14.03 -4.62
CA PHE A 145 7.98 -12.92 -4.21
C PHE A 145 7.88 -12.77 -2.69
N THR A 146 7.88 -13.88 -1.94
CA THR A 146 7.51 -13.91 -0.52
C THR A 146 8.67 -14.22 0.42
N GLU A 147 9.76 -14.83 -0.07
CA GLU A 147 10.88 -15.32 0.74
C GLU A 147 11.52 -14.22 1.59
N LYS A 148 11.70 -13.02 1.03
CA LYS A 148 12.21 -11.84 1.72
C LYS A 148 11.29 -11.26 2.81
N PHE A 149 10.07 -11.78 2.96
CA PHE A 149 9.07 -11.35 3.94
C PHE A 149 8.71 -12.43 4.97
N LYS A 150 9.53 -13.48 5.03
CA LYS A 150 9.52 -14.46 6.12
C LYS A 150 10.37 -13.85 7.23
N ASP A 151 9.78 -13.72 8.42
CA ASP A 151 10.52 -13.38 9.64
C ASP A 151 11.32 -14.61 10.12
#